data_AF-A0A3D3UYV5-F1
#
_entry.id   AF-A0A3D3UYV5-F1
#
_cell.length_a   1.000
_cell.length_b   1.000
_cell.length_c   1.000
_cell.angle_alpha   90.00
_cell.angle_beta   90.00
_cell.angle_gamma   90.00
#
_symmetry.space_group_name_H-M   'P 1'
#
loop_
_entity.id
_entity.type
_entity.pdbx_description
1 polymer ?
#
loop_
_entity_poly.entity_id
_entity_poly.type
_entity_poly.pdbx_seq_one_letter_code
_entity_poly.pdbx_strand_id
1 'polypeptide(L)' 'MSTIKGFWQHANGRIYAVESDTFGTILGGAGPLEPHDLHDLEDYDYKPAITQWLVDNVAQHKLRRINVHSYR' A
#
# COMPACT_ATOMS: atom_id res chain seq x y z
N MET A 1 2.43 -3.29 -19.70
CA MET A 1 1.79 -2.28 -18.84
C MET A 1 2.81 -1.92 -17.77
N SER A 2 3.11 -0.64 -17.58
CA SER A 2 4.09 -0.20 -16.58
C SER A 2 3.42 -0.19 -15.22
N THR A 3 3.82 -1.10 -14.34
CA THR A 3 3.36 -1.12 -12.95
C THR A 3 4.23 -0.17 -12.13
N ILE A 4 3.61 0.65 -11.28
CA ILE A 4 4.36 1.42 -10.30
C ILE A 4 4.79 0.43 -9.21
N LYS A 5 6.12 0.26 -9.03
CA LYS A 5 6.69 -0.38 -7.83
C LYS A 5 6.01 0.28 -6.63
N GLY A 6 5.25 -0.50 -5.86
CA GLY A 6 4.18 -0.01 -4.99
C GLY A 6 4.55 1.13 -4.02
N PHE A 7 3.58 1.63 -3.28
CA PHE A 7 3.78 2.70 -2.31
C PHE A 7 3.13 2.38 -0.98
N TRP A 8 3.65 3.01 0.07
CA TRP A 8 3.16 2.83 1.42
C TRP A 8 1.93 3.70 1.68
N GLN A 9 0.90 3.08 2.23
CA GLN A 9 -0.25 3.76 2.78
C GLN A 9 -0.42 3.43 4.26
N HIS A 10 -0.89 4.41 5.02
CA HIS A 10 -1.16 4.27 6.43
C HIS A 10 -2.64 4.55 6.72
N ALA A 11 -3.25 3.69 7.53
CA ALA A 11 -4.57 3.91 8.13
C ALA A 11 -4.60 3.37 9.55
N ASN A 12 -5.04 4.20 10.50
CA ASN A 12 -5.32 3.81 11.89
C ASN A 12 -4.16 3.06 12.59
N GLY A 13 -2.92 3.51 12.41
CA GLY A 13 -1.74 2.89 13.03
C GLY A 13 -1.19 1.68 12.27
N ARG A 14 -1.81 1.29 11.16
CA ARG A 14 -1.41 0.15 10.33
C ARG A 14 -0.89 0.62 8.99
N ILE A 15 0.11 -0.08 8.47
CA ILE A 15 0.73 0.22 7.18
C ILE A 15 0.33 -0.83 6.16
N TYR A 16 0.19 -0.40 4.92
CA TYR A 16 -0.18 -1.23 3.78
C TYR A 16 0.76 -0.92 2.63
N ALA A 17 1.33 -1.94 2.02
CA ALA A 17 1.99 -1.81 0.73
C ALA A 17 0.91 -1.88 -0.36
N VAL A 18 0.93 -0.94 -1.30
CA VAL A 18 -0.09 -0.84 -2.34
C VAL A 18 0.57 -0.80 -3.71
N GLU A 19 0.18 -1.73 -4.57
CA GLU A 19 0.60 -1.75 -5.97
C GLU A 19 -0.45 -1.04 -6.82
N SER A 20 0.00 -0.15 -7.72
CA SER A 20 -0.88 0.50 -8.68
C SER A 20 -0.26 0.51 -10.08
N ASP A 21 -1.10 0.68 -11.09
CA ASP A 21 -0.64 1.05 -12.43
C ASP A 21 -0.21 2.53 -12.50
N THR A 22 0.27 2.96 -13.66
CA THR A 22 0.63 4.36 -13.93
C THR A 22 -0.54 5.34 -13.94
N PHE A 23 -1.78 4.85 -14.01
CA PHE A 23 -3.01 5.65 -14.02
C PHE A 23 -3.63 5.78 -12.62
N GLY A 24 -3.04 5.13 -11.61
CA GLY A 24 -3.53 5.14 -10.23
C GLY A 24 -4.53 4.04 -9.91
N THR A 25 -4.74 3.07 -10.82
CA THR A 25 -5.56 1.89 -10.55
C THR A 25 -4.83 1.00 -9.56
N ILE A 26 -5.44 0.71 -8.42
CA ILE A 26 -4.88 -0.22 -7.43
C ILE A 26 -5.01 -1.64 -7.98
N LEU A 27 -3.88 -2.33 -8.12
CA LEU A 27 -3.81 -3.70 -8.63
C LEU A 27 -3.81 -4.72 -7.48
N GLY A 28 -3.12 -4.39 -6.39
CA GLY A 28 -2.94 -5.30 -5.27
C GLY A 28 -2.48 -4.57 -4.01
N GLY A 29 -2.50 -5.29 -2.90
CA GLY A 29 -1.97 -4.79 -1.63
C GLY A 29 -1.45 -5.88 -0.71
N ALA A 30 -0.60 -5.48 0.22
CA ALA A 30 -0.15 -6.31 1.32
C ALA A 30 -0.34 -5.56 2.64
N GLY A 31 -0.85 -6.28 3.65
CA GLY A 31 -1.07 -5.78 4.99
C GLY A 31 -2.37 -6.28 5.62
N PRO A 32 -2.69 -5.81 6.83
CA PRO A 32 -1.97 -4.78 7.60
C PRO A 32 -0.57 -5.21 8.06
N LEU A 33 0.37 -4.28 8.03
CA LEU A 33 1.78 -4.44 8.42
C LEU A 33 2.12 -3.56 9.61
N GLU A 34 3.09 -4.02 10.41
CA GLU A 34 3.61 -3.30 11.58
C GLU A 34 4.71 -2.32 11.14
N PRO A 35 4.73 -1.07 11.65
CA PRO A 35 5.74 -0.08 11.26
C PRO A 35 7.19 -0.47 11.53
N HIS A 36 7.42 -1.35 12.50
CA HIS A 36 8.76 -1.79 12.91
C HIS A 36 9.30 -2.98 12.10
N ASP A 37 8.45 -3.62 11.29
CA ASP A 37 8.78 -4.85 10.55
C ASP A 37 8.46 -4.69 9.06
N LEU A 38 8.87 -3.55 8.50
CA LEU A 38 8.68 -3.23 7.09
C LEU A 38 9.90 -3.68 6.29
N HIS A 39 9.66 -4.56 5.33
CA HIS A 39 10.61 -4.99 4.30
C HIS A 39 10.55 -4.05 3.09
N ASP A 40 11.37 -4.33 2.07
CA ASP A 40 11.29 -3.58 0.83
C ASP A 40 9.98 -3.91 0.10
N LEU A 41 9.46 -2.94 -0.65
CA LEU A 41 8.20 -3.08 -1.40
C LEU A 41 8.23 -4.25 -2.41
N GLU A 42 9.41 -4.69 -2.81
CA GLU A 42 9.62 -5.80 -3.75
C GLU A 42 9.51 -7.17 -3.08
N ASP A 43 9.61 -7.23 -1.75
CA ASP A 43 9.56 -8.48 -0.98
C ASP A 43 8.12 -8.89 -0.62
N TYR A 44 7.14 -8.03 -0.87
CA TYR A 44 5.75 -8.28 -0.54
C TYR A 44 4.97 -8.95 -1.69
N ASP A 45 4.17 -9.95 -1.32
CA ASP A 45 3.16 -10.55 -2.20
C ASP A 45 1.89 -9.68 -2.17
N TYR A 46 1.66 -8.95 -3.26
CA TYR A 46 0.49 -8.08 -3.43
C TYR A 46 -0.72 -8.91 -3.83
N LYS A 47 -1.68 -9.04 -2.91
CA LYS A 47 -2.87 -9.86 -3.14
C LYS A 47 -4.05 -9.02 -3.62
N PRO A 48 -4.84 -9.51 -4.58
CA PRO A 48 -6.05 -8.83 -5.02
C PRO A 48 -7.17 -8.83 -3.96
N ALA A 49 -7.09 -9.72 -2.95
CA ALA A 49 -8.10 -9.86 -1.92
C ALA A 49 -8.31 -8.59 -1.07
N ILE A 50 -7.27 -7.76 -0.91
CA ILE A 50 -7.35 -6.50 -0.16
C ILE A 50 -7.60 -5.28 -1.06
N THR A 51 -7.55 -5.44 -2.39
CA THR A 51 -7.68 -4.34 -3.36
C THR A 51 -8.98 -3.57 -3.17
N GLN A 52 -10.12 -4.26 -3.03
CA GLN A 52 -11.41 -3.59 -2.85
C GLN A 52 -11.41 -2.70 -1.59
N TRP A 53 -10.88 -3.22 -0.48
CA TRP A 53 -10.77 -2.46 0.76
C TRP A 53 -9.85 -1.24 0.61
N LEU A 54 -8.73 -1.38 -0.10
CA LEU A 54 -7.82 -0.27 -0.38
C LEU A 54 -8.50 0.80 -1.23
N VAL A 55 -9.21 0.41 -2.30
CA VAL A 55 -9.96 1.33 -3.16
C VAL A 55 -11.00 2.10 -2.35
N ASP A 56 -11.79 1.41 -1.52
CA ASP A 56 -12.83 2.04 -0.71
C ASP A 56 -12.24 3.02 0.32
N ASN A 57 -11.12 2.67 0.96
CA ASN A 57 -10.49 3.54 1.95
C ASN A 57 -9.71 4.70 1.34
N VAL A 58 -9.16 4.54 0.12
CA VAL A 58 -8.60 5.65 -0.65
C VAL A 58 -9.70 6.62 -1.06
N ALA A 59 -10.82 6.11 -1.59
CA ALA A 59 -11.98 6.93 -1.98
C ALA A 59 -12.58 7.69 -0.78
N GLN A 60 -12.52 7.10 0.42
CA GLN A 60 -12.97 7.75 1.66
C GLN A 60 -11.89 8.64 2.31
N HIS A 61 -10.74 8.85 1.67
CA HIS A 61 -9.60 9.61 2.21
C HIS A 61 -9.11 9.11 3.59
N LYS A 62 -9.32 7.83 3.89
CA LYS A 62 -8.92 7.18 5.16
C LYS A 62 -7.47 6.69 5.10
N LEU A 63 -6.96 6.43 3.92
CA LEU A 63 -5.56 6.08 3.70
C LEU A 63 -4.74 7.33 3.37
N ARG A 64 -3.54 7.41 3.96
CA ARG A 64 -2.56 8.46 3.68
C ARG A 64 -1.28 7.86 3.15
N ARG A 65 -0.77 8.40 2.05
CA ARG A 65 0.54 8.01 1.52
C ARG A 65 1.63 8.43 2.51
N ILE A 66 2.52 7.51 2.84
CA ILE A 66 3.67 7.76 3.72
C ILE A 66 4.97 7.44 3.01
N ASN A 67 6.07 8.04 3.47
CA ASN A 67 7.41 7.62 3.12
C ASN A 67 8.02 6.89 4.32
N VAL A 68 8.12 5.55 4.23
CA VAL A 68 8.69 4.75 5.32
C VAL A 68 10.19 5.00 5.53
N HIS A 69 10.90 5.47 4.50
CA HIS A 69 12.34 5.77 4.63
C HIS A 69 12.60 6.97 5.54
N SER A 70 11.57 7.75 5.88
CA SER A 70 11.66 8.81 6.90
C SER A 70 11.41 8.30 8.33
N TYR A 71 11.04 7.02 8.51
CA TYR A 71 10.77 6.39 9.81
C TYR A 71 11.94 5.50 10.31
N ARG A 72 12.99 5.32 9.52
CA ARG A 72 14.19 4.54 9.85
C ARG A 72 15.35 5.42 10.27
#